data_AF-I9KT22-F1
#
_entry.id   AF-I9KT22-F1
#
_cell.length_a   1.000
_cell.length_b   1.000
_cell.length_c   1.000
_cell.angle_alpha   90.00
_cell.angle_beta   90.00
_cell.angle_gamma   90.00
#
_symmetry.space_group_name_H-M   'P 1'
#
loop_
_entity.id
_entity.type
_entity.pdbx_description
1 polymer ?
#
loop_
_entity_poly.entity_id
_entity_poly.type
_entity_poly.pdbx_seq_one_letter_code
_entity_poly.pdbx_strand_id
1 'polypeptide(L)'
;MVDKSKIYYLYFIEKKNIVEIAKEQNVTKQAISKILKQFPEYHQEKERRKQENKIKHAQKTAEYIKQKRMAERANDEDYEAMKREQAQAAAALSRKGKLSDDALIKLCILHYDYNKEKERLVFNESAGKRPADLPRSVYVHKNVLKQFRA
;
A
#
# COMPACT_ATOMS: atom_id res chain seq x y z
N MET A 1 -39.12 -44.06 5.93
CA MET A 1 -37.95 -44.98 5.84
C MET A 1 -36.89 -44.30 5.02
N VAL A 2 -35.62 -44.39 5.45
CA VAL A 2 -34.50 -43.86 4.66
C VAL A 2 -34.25 -44.83 3.51
N ASP A 3 -34.33 -44.33 2.27
CA ASP A 3 -34.13 -45.15 1.08
C ASP A 3 -32.62 -45.37 0.84
N LYS A 4 -32.18 -46.61 1.00
CA LYS A 4 -30.77 -47.01 0.81
C LYS A 4 -30.34 -46.84 -0.64
N SER A 5 -31.24 -47.08 -1.59
CA SER A 5 -30.97 -46.96 -3.04
C SER A 5 -30.71 -45.51 -3.42
N LYS A 6 -31.49 -44.59 -2.85
CA LYS A 6 -31.31 -43.15 -3.04
C LYS A 6 -29.97 -42.67 -2.48
N ILE A 7 -29.58 -43.12 -1.28
CA ILE A 7 -28.28 -42.79 -0.69
C ILE A 7 -27.12 -43.34 -1.55
N TYR A 8 -27.26 -44.55 -2.09
CA TYR A 8 -26.28 -45.13 -3.00
C TYR A 8 -26.09 -44.25 -4.23
N TYR A 9 -27.19 -43.86 -4.90
CA TYR A 9 -27.13 -43.01 -6.09
C TYR A 9 -26.47 -41.65 -5.81
N LEU A 10 -26.89 -40.96 -4.74
CA LEU A 10 -26.34 -39.65 -4.37
C LEU A 10 -24.84 -39.72 -4.03
N TYR A 11 -24.42 -40.80 -3.35
CA TYR A 11 -23.03 -40.95 -2.97
C TYR A 11 -22.17 -41.43 -4.12
N PHE A 12 -22.46 -42.56 -4.77
CA PHE A 12 -21.56 -43.17 -5.75
C PHE A 12 -21.68 -42.55 -7.15
N ILE A 13 -22.90 -42.17 -7.59
CA ILE A 13 -23.14 -41.65 -8.95
C ILE A 13 -23.01 -40.13 -8.97
N GLU A 14 -23.81 -39.41 -8.16
CA GLU A 14 -23.77 -37.93 -8.15
C GLU A 14 -22.55 -37.36 -7.42
N LYS A 15 -21.79 -38.22 -6.73
CA LYS A 15 -20.57 -37.86 -5.99
C LYS A 15 -20.75 -36.78 -4.92
N LYS A 16 -21.95 -36.64 -4.37
CA LYS A 16 -22.25 -35.69 -3.29
C LYS A 16 -21.53 -36.02 -1.99
N ASN A 17 -21.34 -35.00 -1.15
CA ASN A 17 -20.77 -35.14 0.18
C ASN A 17 -21.82 -35.69 1.16
N ILE A 18 -21.36 -36.38 2.21
CA ILE A 18 -22.23 -36.93 3.27
C ILE A 18 -23.09 -35.82 3.92
N VAL A 19 -22.56 -34.60 4.02
CA VAL A 19 -23.28 -33.44 4.58
C VAL A 19 -24.41 -32.98 3.65
N GLU A 20 -24.19 -32.98 2.34
CA GLU A 20 -25.20 -32.62 1.34
C GLU A 20 -26.32 -33.66 1.33
N ILE A 21 -25.95 -34.95 1.31
CA ILE A 21 -26.90 -36.06 1.37
C ILE A 21 -27.73 -36.02 2.66
N ALA A 22 -27.11 -35.71 3.79
CA ALA A 22 -27.80 -35.55 5.08
C ALA A 22 -28.84 -34.43 5.04
N LYS A 23 -28.52 -33.29 4.42
CA LYS A 23 -29.46 -32.18 4.23
C LYS A 23 -30.61 -32.58 3.30
N GLU A 24 -30.32 -33.22 2.17
CA GLU A 24 -31.34 -33.62 1.18
C GLU A 24 -32.29 -34.70 1.69
N GLN A 25 -31.80 -35.63 2.51
CA GLN A 25 -32.62 -36.70 3.08
C GLN A 25 -33.21 -36.32 4.45
N ASN A 26 -32.92 -35.12 4.95
CA ASN A 26 -33.30 -34.65 6.29
C ASN A 26 -32.96 -35.67 7.41
N VAL A 27 -31.75 -36.23 7.35
CA VAL A 27 -31.24 -37.22 8.30
C VAL A 27 -29.90 -36.76 8.85
N THR A 28 -29.51 -37.31 10.00
CA THR A 28 -28.21 -37.00 10.59
C THR A 28 -27.06 -37.57 9.75
N LYS A 29 -25.92 -36.86 9.73
CA LYS A 29 -24.70 -37.31 9.04
C LYS A 29 -24.25 -38.70 9.49
N GLN A 30 -24.49 -39.04 10.77
CA GLN A 30 -24.15 -40.32 11.38
C GLN A 30 -25.01 -41.45 10.81
N ALA A 31 -26.32 -41.20 10.61
CA ALA A 31 -27.22 -42.17 9.99
C ALA A 31 -26.81 -42.48 8.54
N ILE A 32 -26.50 -41.45 7.75
CA ILE A 32 -26.02 -41.63 6.36
C ILE A 32 -24.69 -42.39 6.36
N SER A 33 -23.74 -42.04 7.21
CA SER A 33 -22.46 -42.76 7.31
C SER A 33 -22.64 -44.22 7.73
N LYS A 34 -23.59 -44.52 8.65
CA LYS A 34 -23.88 -45.90 9.07
C LYS A 34 -24.46 -46.72 7.90
N ILE A 35 -25.33 -46.14 7.08
CA ILE A 35 -25.89 -46.78 5.89
C ILE A 35 -24.80 -47.00 4.84
N LEU A 36 -23.97 -45.98 4.57
CA LEU A 36 -22.91 -46.07 3.56
C LEU A 36 -21.88 -47.18 3.87
N LYS A 37 -21.52 -47.36 5.14
CA LYS A 37 -20.61 -48.43 5.58
C LYS A 37 -21.15 -49.85 5.33
N GLN A 38 -22.44 -50.02 5.09
CA GLN A 38 -23.01 -51.33 4.74
C GLN A 38 -22.69 -51.72 3.30
N PHE A 39 -22.35 -50.77 2.43
CA PHE A 39 -21.98 -51.06 1.05
C PHE A 39 -20.51 -51.46 0.97
N PRO A 40 -20.17 -52.58 0.30
CA PRO A 40 -18.80 -53.07 0.19
C PRO A 40 -17.88 -52.07 -0.54
N GLU A 41 -18.43 -51.33 -1.49
CA GLU A 41 -17.72 -50.36 -2.34
C GLU A 41 -17.36 -49.06 -1.60
N TYR A 42 -17.98 -48.79 -0.44
CA TYR A 42 -17.81 -47.52 0.28
C TYR A 42 -16.36 -47.23 0.65
N HIS A 43 -15.64 -48.23 1.12
CA HIS A 43 -14.24 -48.06 1.54
C HIS A 43 -13.34 -47.68 0.35
N GLN A 44 -13.57 -48.29 -0.82
CA GLN A 44 -12.80 -48.01 -2.03
C GLN A 44 -13.09 -46.59 -2.54
N GLU A 45 -14.37 -46.22 -2.66
CA GLU A 45 -14.75 -44.88 -3.12
C GLU A 45 -14.28 -43.78 -2.14
N LYS A 46 -14.30 -44.05 -0.84
CA LYS A 46 -13.79 -43.12 0.18
C LYS A 46 -12.29 -42.84 0.02
N GLU A 47 -11.48 -43.89 -0.17
CA GLU A 47 -10.03 -43.70 -0.38
C GLU A 47 -9.75 -43.02 -1.72
N ARG A 48 -10.49 -43.36 -2.79
CA ARG A 48 -10.40 -42.67 -4.09
C ARG A 48 -10.63 -41.16 -3.94
N ARG A 49 -11.70 -40.76 -3.23
CA ARG A 49 -11.99 -39.35 -2.96
C ARG A 49 -10.93 -38.65 -2.13
N LYS A 50 -10.36 -39.35 -1.14
CA LYS A 50 -9.30 -38.80 -0.30
C LYS A 50 -8.05 -38.48 -1.13
N GLN A 51 -7.68 -39.35 -2.06
CA GLN A 51 -6.57 -39.12 -2.99
C GLN A 51 -6.87 -37.96 -3.95
N GLU A 52 -8.06 -37.94 -4.55
CA GLU A 52 -8.50 -36.87 -5.45
C GLU A 52 -8.51 -35.50 -4.75
N ASN A 53 -9.03 -35.45 -3.52
CA ASN A 53 -9.06 -34.24 -2.71
C ASN A 53 -7.65 -33.78 -2.31
N LYS A 54 -6.73 -34.70 -2.03
CA LYS A 54 -5.32 -34.36 -1.75
C LYS A 54 -4.67 -33.67 -2.95
N ILE A 55 -4.90 -34.17 -4.16
CA ILE A 55 -4.39 -33.58 -5.41
C ILE A 55 -5.00 -32.19 -5.62
N LYS A 56 -6.33 -32.07 -5.54
CA LYS A 56 -7.03 -30.78 -5.68
C LYS A 56 -6.57 -29.76 -4.65
N HIS A 57 -6.34 -30.19 -3.41
CA HIS A 57 -5.85 -29.29 -2.36
C HIS A 57 -4.43 -28.79 -2.67
N ALA A 58 -3.53 -29.68 -3.11
CA ALA A 58 -2.18 -29.28 -3.51
C ALA A 58 -2.20 -28.27 -4.67
N GLN A 59 -3.04 -28.49 -5.68
CA GLN A 59 -3.21 -27.56 -6.80
C GLN A 59 -3.73 -26.19 -6.35
N LYS A 60 -4.80 -26.17 -5.53
CA LYS A 60 -5.35 -24.92 -4.98
C LYS A 60 -4.35 -24.15 -4.15
N THR A 61 -3.57 -24.84 -3.31
CA THR A 61 -2.54 -24.22 -2.50
C THR A 61 -1.43 -23.62 -3.37
N ALA A 62 -1.01 -24.33 -4.42
CA ALA A 62 -0.01 -23.82 -5.37
C ALA A 62 -0.52 -22.57 -6.11
N GLU A 63 -1.77 -22.57 -6.58
CA GLU A 63 -2.40 -21.41 -7.22
C GLU A 63 -2.50 -20.22 -6.27
N TYR A 64 -2.96 -20.44 -5.03
CA TYR A 64 -3.05 -19.41 -4.01
C TYR A 64 -1.69 -18.78 -3.72
N ILE A 65 -0.65 -19.59 -3.53
CA ILE A 65 0.72 -19.09 -3.30
C ILE A 65 1.21 -18.28 -4.50
N LYS A 66 0.96 -18.76 -5.73
CA LYS A 66 1.34 -18.04 -6.95
C LYS A 66 0.66 -16.68 -7.04
N GLN A 67 -0.65 -16.62 -6.81
CA GLN A 67 -1.41 -15.36 -6.81
C GLN A 67 -0.91 -14.40 -5.72
N LYS A 68 -0.66 -14.91 -4.51
CA LYS A 68 -0.10 -14.10 -3.42
C LYS A 68 1.24 -13.48 -3.78
N ARG A 69 2.16 -14.27 -4.35
CA ARG A 69 3.49 -13.79 -4.78
C ARG A 69 3.40 -12.76 -5.90
N MET A 70 2.45 -12.92 -6.83
CA MET A 70 2.21 -11.93 -7.89
C MET A 70 1.71 -10.60 -7.32
N ALA A 71 0.78 -10.65 -6.37
CA ALA A 71 0.29 -9.45 -5.69
C ALA A 71 1.38 -8.76 -4.86
N GLU A 72 2.19 -9.52 -4.13
CA GLU A 72 3.34 -8.98 -3.37
C GLU A 72 4.33 -8.27 -4.31
N ARG A 73 4.70 -8.88 -5.44
CA ARG A 73 5.59 -8.26 -6.43
C ARG A 73 5.02 -6.98 -7.05
N ALA A 74 3.72 -6.97 -7.37
CA ALA A 74 3.08 -5.77 -7.90
C ALA A 74 3.16 -4.61 -6.90
N ASN A 75 2.90 -4.87 -5.62
CA ASN A 75 3.04 -3.87 -4.56
C ASN A 75 4.49 -3.40 -4.38
N ASP A 76 5.47 -4.31 -4.48
CA ASP A 76 6.89 -3.95 -4.39
C ASP A 76 7.32 -3.08 -5.59
N GLU A 77 6.87 -3.42 -6.81
CA GLU A 77 7.13 -2.62 -8.01
C GLU A 77 6.51 -1.22 -7.90
N ASP A 78 5.28 -1.12 -7.41
CA ASP A 78 4.60 0.15 -7.16
C ASP A 78 5.33 0.99 -6.11
N TYR A 79 5.79 0.36 -5.02
CA TYR A 79 6.55 1.03 -3.97
C TYR A 79 7.91 1.55 -4.47
N GLU A 80 8.61 0.77 -5.29
CA GLU A 80 9.87 1.18 -5.91
C GLU A 80 9.67 2.23 -7.01
N ALA A 81 8.53 2.24 -7.70
CA ALA A 81 8.15 3.31 -8.62
C ALA A 81 7.89 4.62 -7.86
N MET A 82 7.12 4.56 -6.77
CA MET A 82 6.83 5.70 -5.90
C MET A 82 8.12 6.31 -5.33
N LYS A 83 9.06 5.49 -4.84
CA LYS A 83 10.37 5.98 -4.36
C LYS A 83 11.16 6.72 -5.45
N ARG A 84 11.17 6.17 -6.67
CA ARG A 84 11.86 6.80 -7.81
C ARG A 84 11.26 8.14 -8.16
N GLU A 85 9.93 8.24 -8.20
CA GLU A 85 9.22 9.49 -8.44
C GLU A 85 9.51 10.52 -7.34
N GLN A 86 9.46 10.10 -6.07
CA GLN A 86 9.80 10.97 -4.94
C GLN A 86 11.24 11.50 -5.03
N ALA A 87 12.21 10.65 -5.39
CA ALA A 87 13.59 11.07 -5.57
C ALA A 87 13.77 12.06 -6.73
N GLN A 88 13.08 11.85 -7.85
CA GLN A 88 13.08 12.78 -8.98
C GLN A 88 12.45 14.13 -8.61
N ALA A 89 11.29 14.10 -7.93
CA ALA A 89 10.63 15.31 -7.46
C ALA A 89 11.49 16.09 -6.46
N ALA A 90 12.13 15.39 -5.51
CA ALA A 90 13.07 16.00 -4.58
C ALA A 90 14.25 16.65 -5.31
N ALA A 91 14.81 15.99 -6.33
CA ALA A 91 15.90 16.55 -7.14
C ALA A 91 15.45 17.76 -7.97
N ALA A 92 14.24 17.74 -8.53
CA ALA A 92 13.69 18.83 -9.34
C ALA A 92 13.32 20.07 -8.49
N LEU A 93 12.76 19.86 -7.30
CA LEU A 93 12.33 20.93 -6.39
C LEU A 93 13.47 21.44 -5.52
N SER A 94 14.48 20.62 -5.24
CA SER A 94 15.66 21.04 -4.49
C SER A 94 16.55 21.93 -5.35
N ARG A 95 16.51 23.24 -5.11
CA ARG A 95 17.55 24.14 -5.61
C ARG A 95 18.78 24.01 -4.72
N LYS A 96 19.94 23.72 -5.31
CA LYS A 96 21.23 23.52 -4.61
C LYS A 96 21.81 24.78 -3.94
N GLY A 97 21.09 25.90 -3.89
CA GLY A 97 21.60 27.18 -3.39
C GLY A 97 20.76 27.73 -2.26
N LYS A 98 21.41 28.37 -1.28
CA LYS A 98 20.72 29.25 -0.33
C LYS A 98 20.15 30.45 -1.08
N LEU A 99 18.94 30.87 -0.72
CA LEU A 99 18.37 32.10 -1.25
C LEU A 99 19.28 33.28 -0.86
N SER A 100 19.61 34.15 -1.80
CA SER A 100 20.43 35.33 -1.50
C SER A 100 19.70 36.27 -0.55
N ASP A 101 20.44 36.95 0.32
CA ASP A 101 19.93 38.00 1.22
C ASP A 101 19.04 39.03 0.50
N ASP A 102 19.38 39.43 -0.73
CA ASP A 102 18.59 40.37 -1.54
C ASP A 102 17.20 39.82 -1.91
N ALA A 103 17.14 38.57 -2.36
CA ALA A 103 15.88 37.91 -2.67
C ALA A 103 15.02 37.70 -1.41
N LEU A 104 15.65 37.37 -0.28
CA LEU A 104 14.97 37.28 1.02
C LEU A 104 14.38 38.63 1.45
N ILE A 105 15.14 39.71 1.34
CA ILE A 105 14.66 41.06 1.67
C ILE A 105 13.52 41.50 0.74
N LYS A 106 13.62 41.23 -0.56
CA LYS A 106 12.55 41.54 -1.52
C LYS A 106 11.23 40.88 -1.16
N LEU A 107 11.27 39.62 -0.72
CA LEU A 107 10.09 38.89 -0.25
C LEU A 107 9.53 39.48 1.05
N CYS A 108 10.40 39.99 1.93
CA CYS A 108 10.04 40.51 3.25
C CYS A 108 10.11 42.04 3.34
N ILE A 109 9.98 42.78 2.24
CA ILE A 109 10.31 44.20 2.17
C ILE A 109 9.52 45.07 3.16
N LEU A 110 8.29 44.67 3.46
CA LEU A 110 7.40 45.36 4.41
C LEU A 110 7.92 45.35 5.86
N HIS A 111 8.88 44.47 6.18
CA HIS A 111 9.47 44.35 7.52
C HIS A 111 10.78 45.16 7.64
N TYR A 112 11.10 45.99 6.64
CA TYR A 112 12.30 46.81 6.63
C TYR A 112 11.94 48.29 6.44
N ASP A 113 12.54 49.13 7.27
CA ASP A 113 12.45 50.57 7.14
C ASP A 113 13.72 51.13 6.48
N TYR A 114 13.54 52.13 5.63
CA TYR A 114 14.67 52.81 5.01
C TYR A 114 15.22 53.90 5.94
N ASN A 115 16.45 53.72 6.38
CA ASN A 115 17.21 54.75 7.09
C ASN A 115 17.94 55.64 6.07
N LYS A 116 17.47 56.88 5.94
CA LYS A 116 18.00 57.88 4.99
C LYS A 116 19.44 58.30 5.31
N GLU A 117 19.81 58.46 6.58
CA GLU A 117 21.15 58.91 6.98
C GLU A 117 22.24 57.89 6.67
N LYS A 118 21.89 56.60 6.77
CA LYS A 118 22.84 55.49 6.57
C LYS A 118 22.70 54.82 5.21
N GLU A 119 21.72 55.26 4.40
CA GLU A 119 21.35 54.68 3.09
C GLU A 119 21.16 53.15 3.14
N ARG A 120 20.49 52.68 4.20
CA ARG A 120 20.31 51.25 4.50
C ARG A 120 18.86 50.91 4.79
N LEU A 121 18.46 49.70 4.40
CA LEU A 121 17.29 49.05 4.94
C LEU A 121 17.64 48.42 6.28
N VAL A 122 16.84 48.70 7.31
CA VAL A 122 17.00 48.18 8.66
C VAL A 122 15.74 47.42 9.04
N PHE A 123 15.88 46.21 9.57
CA PHE A 123 14.73 45.41 9.98
C PHE A 123 13.93 46.11 11.08
N ASN A 124 12.62 46.21 10.90
CA ASN A 124 11.70 46.81 11.83
C ASN A 124 11.36 45.81 12.95
N GLU A 125 11.86 46.06 14.16
CA GLU A 125 11.64 45.19 15.31
C GLU A 125 10.17 45.16 15.77
N SER A 126 9.35 46.15 15.38
CA SER A 126 7.90 46.14 15.60
C SER A 126 7.16 45.10 14.75
N ALA A 127 7.77 44.64 13.65
CA ALA A 127 7.21 43.58 12.81
C ALA A 127 7.43 42.17 13.40
N GLY A 128 8.02 42.09 14.60
CA GLY A 128 8.25 40.86 15.36
C GLY A 128 9.72 40.46 15.46
N LYS A 129 9.98 39.27 16.00
CA LYS A 129 11.34 38.77 16.17
C LYS A 129 11.94 38.40 14.81
N ARG A 130 13.06 39.05 14.46
CA ARG A 130 13.81 38.75 13.23
C ARG A 130 14.23 37.27 13.16
N PRO A 131 13.86 36.54 12.10
CA PRO A 131 14.42 35.23 11.78
C PRO A 131 15.96 35.25 11.67
N ALA A 132 16.62 34.16 12.06
CA ALA A 132 18.09 34.09 12.04
C ALA A 132 18.66 34.31 10.63
N ASP A 133 17.98 33.80 9.61
CA ASP A 133 18.40 33.84 8.20
C ASP A 133 18.20 35.22 7.52
N LEU A 134 17.41 36.13 8.10
CA LEU A 134 17.18 37.47 7.54
C LEU A 134 18.26 38.45 8.01
N PRO A 135 18.93 39.22 7.15
CA PRO A 135 19.94 40.18 7.59
C PRO A 135 19.34 41.33 8.39
N ARG A 136 20.02 41.78 9.46
CA ARG A 136 19.54 42.92 10.29
C ARG A 136 19.53 44.25 9.53
N SER A 137 20.50 44.47 8.66
CA SER A 137 20.56 45.67 7.82
C SER A 137 21.32 45.41 6.52
N VAL A 138 20.86 46.01 5.42
CA VAL A 138 21.51 45.90 4.10
C VAL A 138 21.56 47.25 3.40
N TYR A 139 22.67 47.50 2.70
CA TYR A 139 22.85 48.71 1.90
C TYR A 139 21.99 48.66 0.63
N VAL A 140 21.24 49.72 0.37
CA VAL A 140 20.38 49.82 -0.82
C VAL A 140 21.22 49.93 -2.09
N HIS A 141 22.33 50.66 -2.02
CA HIS A 141 23.19 50.93 -3.18
C HIS A 141 24.36 49.94 -3.34
N LYS A 142 24.34 48.78 -2.67
CA LYS A 142 25.50 47.86 -2.64
C LYS A 142 26.02 47.44 -4.02
N ASN A 143 25.13 47.30 -5.01
CA ASN A 143 25.49 46.99 -6.40
C ASN A 143 25.90 48.23 -7.22
N VAL A 144 25.27 49.39 -6.95
CA VAL A 144 25.60 50.69 -7.55
C VAL A 144 26.95 51.22 -7.04
N LEU A 145 27.39 50.84 -5.85
CA LEU A 145 28.69 51.23 -5.29
C LEU A 145 29.84 50.33 -5.79
N LYS A 146 29.56 49.08 -6.17
CA LYS A 146 30.57 48.15 -6.71
C LYS A 146 31.17 48.63 -8.04
N GLN A 147 30.37 49.24 -8.90
CA GLN A 147 30.79 49.79 -10.19
C GLN A 147 31.71 51.03 -10.08
N PHE A 148 31.82 51.64 -8.90
CA PHE A 148 32.70 52.80 -8.64
C PHE A 148 33.94 52.44 -7.79
N ARG A 149 34.17 51.16 -7.51
CA ARG A 149 35.35 50.66 -6.77
C ARG A 149 36.41 50.07 -7.72
N ALA A 150 36.68 50.77 -8.82
CA ALA A 150 37.78 50.49 -9.74
C ALA A 150 39.03 51.28 -9.31
#